data_AF-A0A8T2Q978-F1
#
_entry.id   AF-A0A8T2Q978-F1
#
_cell.length_a   1.000
_cell.length_b   1.000
_cell.length_c   1.000
_cell.angle_alpha   90.00
_cell.angle_beta   90.00
_cell.angle_gamma   90.00
#
_symmetry.space_group_name_H-M   'P 1'
#
loop_
_entity.id
_entity.type
_entity.pdbx_description
1 polymer ?
#
loop_
_entity_poly.entity_id
_entity_poly.type
_entity_poly.pdbx_seq_one_letter_code
_entity_poly.pdbx_strand_id
1 'polypeptide(L)'
;MKFFIFSNVLLVIQIDFVLGSWLHCALPFGVLNIATLVGMNSLETDAPHLLFEFIQPGPNSLVVVLDLLPRKNLVFDGEYLKRFYEDTALESIRQELQKTPGAQRYDPPTLYIRCLTSPTCIMYKVEGSSEQGQNSLDQIIENSVSPAAKGVINVWLESVFKLGKKVHDADAEILLGLDTVIKTKGVEVDLSSNMPRLFGQEIADRVVQAFRRGE
;
A
#
# COMPACT_ATOMS: atom_id res chain seq x y z
N MET A 1 -18.76 3.89 -2.05
CA MET A 1 -17.35 3.78 -2.45
C MET A 1 -17.06 4.88 -3.46
N LYS A 2 -15.97 5.64 -3.27
CA LYS A 2 -15.50 6.61 -4.26
C LYS A 2 -14.10 6.17 -4.69
N PHE A 3 -13.88 6.08 -5.99
CA PHE A 3 -12.57 5.93 -6.59
C PHE A 3 -12.15 7.27 -7.17
N PHE A 4 -10.89 7.62 -6.96
CA PHE A 4 -10.25 8.73 -7.64
C PHE A 4 -9.02 8.18 -8.35
N ILE A 5 -9.09 8.15 -9.67
CA ILE A 5 -7.92 7.91 -10.51
C ILE A 5 -7.36 9.27 -10.88
N PHE A 6 -6.15 9.55 -10.42
CA PHE A 6 -5.39 10.69 -10.93
C PHE A 6 -4.45 10.16 -12.02
N SER A 7 -4.85 10.36 -13.28
CA SER A 7 -3.94 10.24 -14.43
C SER A 7 -3.39 11.63 -14.72
N ASN A 8 -2.10 11.85 -14.47
CA ASN A 8 -1.49 13.16 -14.77
C ASN A 8 -1.14 13.25 -16.25
N VAL A 9 -1.87 14.13 -16.94
CA VAL A 9 -1.42 14.79 -18.16
C VAL A 9 -0.45 15.90 -17.71
N LEU A 10 0.83 15.73 -18.05
CA LEU A 10 2.01 16.57 -17.75
C LEU A 10 2.70 16.37 -16.38
N LEU A 11 4.00 16.02 -16.45
CA LEU A 11 5.02 15.94 -15.38
C LEU A 11 4.97 14.74 -14.42
N VAL A 12 5.31 13.53 -14.88
CA VAL A 12 6.41 12.64 -14.40
C VAL A 12 6.42 11.38 -15.30
N ILE A 13 7.35 11.24 -16.24
CA ILE A 13 7.42 10.07 -17.17
C ILE A 13 7.52 8.72 -16.41
N GLN A 14 7.97 8.75 -15.15
CA GLN A 14 8.26 7.57 -14.35
C GLN A 14 7.05 7.00 -13.59
N ILE A 15 5.94 7.72 -13.41
CA ILE A 15 4.75 7.24 -12.70
C ILE A 15 3.66 6.91 -13.74
N ASP A 16 3.12 5.69 -13.70
CA ASP A 16 2.04 5.22 -14.58
C ASP A 16 0.70 5.78 -14.10
N PHE A 17 0.34 5.50 -12.84
CA PHE A 17 -0.85 6.07 -12.22
C PHE A 17 -0.76 6.10 -10.69
N VAL A 18 -1.61 6.94 -10.09
CA VAL A 18 -1.91 6.89 -8.66
C VAL A 18 -3.41 6.68 -8.48
N LEU A 19 -3.77 5.61 -7.78
CA LEU A 19 -5.14 5.22 -7.50
C LEU A 19 -5.45 5.44 -6.02
N GLY A 20 -6.47 6.25 -5.73
CA GLY A 20 -7.05 6.38 -4.41
C GLY A 20 -8.43 5.71 -4.34
N SER A 21 -8.70 4.97 -3.27
CA SER A 21 -10.01 4.39 -2.98
C SER A 21 -10.41 4.64 -1.53
N TRP A 22 -11.71 4.86 -1.32
CA TRP A 22 -12.31 4.90 0.02
C TRP A 22 -13.58 4.06 0.07
N LEU A 23 -13.61 3.18 1.06
CA LEU A 23 -14.68 2.27 1.36
C LEU A 23 -15.26 2.59 2.74
N HIS A 24 -16.57 2.73 2.79
CA HIS A 24 -17.34 2.78 4.03
C HIS A 24 -18.41 1.70 3.94
N CYS A 25 -18.44 0.78 4.90
CA CYS A 25 -19.40 -0.30 4.94
C CYS A 25 -19.97 -0.49 6.35
N ALA A 26 -21.31 -0.42 6.46
CA ALA A 26 -22.02 -0.79 7.68
C ALA A 26 -22.21 -2.32 7.71
N LEU A 27 -21.61 -2.97 8.70
CA LEU A 27 -21.72 -4.40 8.96
C LEU A 27 -22.62 -4.64 10.18
N PRO A 28 -23.19 -5.85 10.35
CA PRO A 28 -24.04 -6.16 11.51
C PRO A 28 -23.37 -5.94 12.88
N PHE A 29 -22.03 -5.92 12.92
CA PHE A 29 -21.21 -5.81 14.13
C PHE A 29 -20.39 -4.52 14.20
N GLY A 30 -20.62 -3.56 13.31
CA GLY A 30 -19.91 -2.28 13.34
C GLY A 30 -19.70 -1.66 11.95
N VAL A 31 -18.86 -0.64 11.89
CA VAL A 31 -18.50 0.04 10.64
C VAL A 31 -17.08 -0.34 10.25
N LEU A 32 -16.92 -0.75 9.00
CA LEU A 32 -15.62 -0.96 8.36
C LEU A 32 -15.32 0.22 7.44
N ASN A 33 -14.22 0.91 7.72
CA ASN A 33 -13.65 1.89 6.79
C ASN A 33 -12.34 1.36 6.23
N ILE A 34 -12.15 1.50 4.91
CA ILE A 34 -10.88 1.22 4.25
C ILE A 34 -10.49 2.42 3.40
N ALA A 35 -9.23 2.82 3.49
CA ALA A 35 -8.60 3.84 2.68
C ALA A 35 -7.39 3.23 2.00
N THR A 36 -7.31 3.29 0.68
CA THR A 36 -6.16 2.75 -0.05
C THR A 36 -5.64 3.79 -1.03
N LEU A 37 -4.32 3.91 -1.11
CA LEU A 37 -3.59 4.67 -2.10
C LEU A 37 -2.50 3.77 -2.68
N VAL A 38 -2.53 3.56 -3.99
CA VAL A 38 -1.53 2.77 -4.72
C VAL A 38 -0.87 3.66 -5.77
N GLY A 39 0.46 3.72 -5.76
CA GLY A 39 1.24 4.42 -6.77
C GLY A 39 2.00 3.42 -7.62
N MET A 40 1.58 3.24 -8.87
CA MET A 40 2.27 2.35 -9.81
C MET A 40 3.21 3.15 -10.69
N ASN A 41 4.47 2.74 -10.73
CA ASN A 41 5.49 3.31 -11.59
C ASN A 41 5.44 2.72 -13.00
N SER A 42 5.85 3.51 -13.98
CA SER A 42 5.99 3.10 -15.38
C SER A 42 7.10 2.06 -15.58
N LEU A 43 7.19 1.50 -16.78
CA LEU A 43 8.29 0.62 -17.18
C LEU A 43 9.62 1.35 -17.43
N GLU A 44 9.65 2.70 -17.42
CA GLU A 44 10.87 3.47 -17.66
C GLU A 44 11.82 3.52 -16.45
N THR A 45 11.35 3.11 -15.28
CA THR A 45 12.12 3.10 -14.02
C THR A 45 11.98 1.77 -13.31
N ASP A 46 13.02 1.35 -12.60
CA ASP A 46 12.97 0.19 -11.71
C ASP A 46 12.48 0.51 -10.29
N ALA A 47 12.19 1.78 -9.98
CA ALA A 47 11.75 2.19 -8.64
C ALA A 47 10.52 1.40 -8.14
N PRO A 48 10.45 1.05 -6.84
CA PRO A 48 9.36 0.27 -6.25
C PRO A 48 8.02 1.01 -6.27
N HIS A 49 6.92 0.27 -6.32
CA HIS A 49 5.56 0.84 -6.26
C HIS A 49 5.19 1.26 -4.84
N LEU A 50 4.26 2.20 -4.69
CA LEU A 50 3.71 2.57 -3.37
C LEU A 50 2.47 1.74 -3.07
N LEU A 51 2.44 1.12 -1.89
CA LEU A 51 1.23 0.61 -1.25
C LEU A 51 0.99 1.38 0.04
N PHE A 52 -0.19 1.97 0.16
CA PHE A 52 -0.65 2.62 1.37
C PHE A 52 -2.08 2.19 1.62
N GLU A 53 -2.35 1.58 2.77
CA GLU A 53 -3.69 1.18 3.16
C GLU A 53 -3.94 1.33 4.66
N PHE A 54 -5.14 1.81 4.98
CA PHE A 54 -5.69 1.88 6.31
C PHE A 54 -7.00 1.09 6.37
N ILE A 55 -7.09 0.15 7.31
CA ILE A 55 -8.29 -0.65 7.56
C ILE A 55 -8.72 -0.39 8.99
N GLN A 56 -9.84 0.30 9.16
CA GLN A 56 -10.41 0.64 10.46
C GLN A 56 -11.67 -0.22 10.69
N PRO A 57 -11.55 -1.37 11.40
CA PRO A 57 -12.69 -2.25 11.68
C PRO A 57 -13.58 -1.75 12.83
N GLY A 58 -13.18 -0.69 13.52
CA GLY A 58 -13.92 -0.10 14.64
C GLY A 58 -13.31 1.21 15.12
N PRO A 59 -13.98 1.94 16.04
CA PRO A 59 -13.61 3.32 16.37
C PRO A 59 -12.22 3.45 17.01
N ASN A 60 -11.73 2.40 17.69
CA ASN A 60 -10.49 2.44 18.47
C ASN A 60 -9.37 1.56 17.88
N SER A 61 -9.53 1.00 16.68
CA SER A 61 -8.55 0.10 16.08
C SER A 61 -8.28 0.50 14.64
N LEU A 62 -7.00 0.54 14.27
CA LEU A 62 -6.56 0.81 12.91
C LEU A 62 -5.49 -0.20 12.52
N VAL A 63 -5.66 -0.85 11.37
CA VAL A 63 -4.59 -1.60 10.71
C VAL A 63 -3.96 -0.68 9.68
N VAL A 64 -2.64 -0.62 9.72
CA VAL A 64 -1.78 0.17 8.84
C VAL A 64 -0.95 -0.78 8.00
N VAL A 65 -1.08 -0.66 6.68
CA VAL A 65 -0.25 -1.34 5.69
C VAL A 65 0.44 -0.26 4.85
N LEU A 66 1.75 -0.08 5.04
CA LEU A 66 2.54 0.88 4.25
C LEU A 66 3.78 0.18 3.71
N ASP A 67 4.02 0.28 2.42
CA ASP A 67 5.14 -0.41 1.79
C ASP A 67 5.59 0.23 0.48
N LEU A 68 6.86 -0.02 0.14
CA LEU A 68 7.37 0.14 -1.21
C LEU A 68 7.53 -1.24 -1.86
N LEU A 69 6.56 -1.64 -2.69
CA LEU A 69 6.50 -2.98 -3.27
C LEU A 69 7.69 -3.22 -4.22
N PRO A 70 8.51 -4.27 -3.99
CA PRO A 70 9.64 -4.57 -4.85
C PRO A 70 9.18 -5.00 -6.24
N ARG A 71 9.85 -4.49 -7.27
CA ARG A 71 9.62 -4.86 -8.68
C ARG A 71 10.68 -5.81 -9.24
N LYS A 72 11.60 -6.23 -8.36
CA LYS A 72 12.64 -7.22 -8.64
C LYS A 72 12.71 -8.24 -7.51
N ASN A 73 13.26 -9.40 -7.81
CA ASN A 73 13.47 -10.43 -6.79
C ASN A 73 14.64 -10.04 -5.87
N LEU A 74 14.33 -9.75 -4.61
CA LEU A 74 15.29 -9.28 -3.62
C LEU A 74 16.37 -10.30 -3.22
N VAL A 75 16.15 -11.59 -3.47
CA VAL A 75 17.15 -12.64 -3.21
C VAL A 75 18.23 -12.65 -4.29
N PHE A 76 17.84 -12.40 -5.54
CA PHE A 76 18.77 -12.40 -6.67
C PHE A 76 19.42 -11.04 -6.93
N ASP A 77 18.75 -9.94 -6.58
CA ASP A 77 19.23 -8.58 -6.79
C ASP A 77 19.54 -7.88 -5.46
N GLY A 78 20.72 -8.17 -4.91
CA GLY A 78 21.20 -7.56 -3.67
C GLY A 78 21.48 -6.05 -3.79
N GLU A 79 21.77 -5.55 -5.00
CA GLU A 79 21.93 -4.11 -5.22
C GLU A 79 20.60 -3.39 -5.10
N TYR A 80 19.54 -3.96 -5.66
CA TYR A 80 18.19 -3.42 -5.53
C TYR A 80 17.70 -3.45 -4.08
N LEU A 81 17.92 -4.56 -3.37
CA LEU A 81 17.61 -4.67 -1.93
C LEU A 81 18.30 -3.55 -1.15
N LYS A 82 19.61 -3.40 -1.35
CA LYS A 82 20.41 -2.39 -0.65
C LYS A 82 19.94 -0.97 -0.97
N ARG A 83 19.79 -0.63 -2.25
CA ARG A 83 19.46 0.72 -2.72
C ARG A 83 18.11 1.23 -2.22
N PHE A 84 17.09 0.38 -2.19
CA PHE A 84 15.73 0.82 -1.84
C PHE A 84 15.32 0.52 -0.40
N TYR A 85 15.92 -0.46 0.27
CA TYR A 85 15.44 -0.93 1.57
C TYR A 85 16.48 -0.87 2.69
N GLU A 86 17.78 -1.06 2.41
CA GLU A 86 18.83 -1.00 3.44
C GLU A 86 19.40 0.42 3.58
N ASP A 87 19.66 1.11 2.46
CA ASP A 87 20.25 2.46 2.44
C ASP A 87 19.21 3.57 2.65
N THR A 88 17.92 3.23 2.71
CA THR A 88 16.82 4.18 2.93
C THR A 88 16.32 4.14 4.38
N ALA A 89 15.45 5.08 4.75
CA ALA A 89 14.90 5.16 6.10
C ALA A 89 13.76 4.15 6.39
N LEU A 90 13.36 3.30 5.44
CA LEU A 90 12.14 2.47 5.57
C LEU A 90 12.13 1.60 6.83
N GLU A 91 13.23 0.89 7.10
CA GLU A 91 13.33 0.03 8.28
C GLU A 91 13.26 0.84 9.58
N SER A 92 13.91 2.01 9.64
CA SER A 92 13.84 2.88 10.81
C SER A 92 12.42 3.40 11.05
N ILE A 93 11.71 3.78 9.99
CA ILE A 93 10.31 4.22 10.08
C ILE A 93 9.43 3.09 10.60
N ARG A 94 9.61 1.86 10.09
CA ARG A 94 8.88 0.67 10.56
C ARG A 94 9.14 0.41 12.04
N GLN A 95 10.41 0.46 12.47
CA GLN A 95 10.81 0.26 13.86
C GLN A 95 10.26 1.35 14.80
N GLU A 96 10.20 2.61 14.37
CA GLU A 96 9.59 3.67 15.17
C GLU A 96 8.09 3.45 15.35
N LEU A 97 7.36 3.08 14.28
CA LEU A 97 5.93 2.79 14.42
C LEU A 97 5.69 1.58 15.34
N GLN A 98 6.54 0.56 15.27
CA GLN A 98 6.48 -0.62 16.15
C GLN A 98 6.56 -0.27 17.64
N LYS A 99 7.21 0.84 18.02
CA LYS A 99 7.33 1.28 19.42
C LYS A 99 6.05 1.95 19.95
N THR A 100 5.07 2.22 19.10
CA THR A 100 3.80 2.82 19.49
C THR A 100 3.10 1.92 20.53
N PRO A 101 2.66 2.46 21.69
CA PRO A 101 1.90 1.69 22.67
C PRO A 101 0.66 1.05 22.03
N GLY A 102 0.46 -0.25 22.27
CA GLY A 102 -0.65 -1.00 21.68
C GLY A 102 -0.45 -1.41 20.21
N ALA A 103 0.71 -1.14 19.60
CA ALA A 103 1.03 -1.68 18.28
C ALA A 103 1.27 -3.19 18.34
N GLN A 104 0.57 -3.92 17.49
CA GLN A 104 0.71 -5.35 17.29
C GLN A 104 0.97 -5.61 15.81
N ARG A 105 1.84 -6.58 15.51
CA ARG A 105 2.04 -7.02 14.12
C ARG A 105 0.71 -7.49 13.54
N TYR A 106 0.40 -7.05 12.33
CA TYR A 106 -0.73 -7.54 11.56
C TYR A 106 -0.24 -8.58 10.56
N ASP A 107 -0.73 -9.81 10.68
CA ASP A 107 -0.42 -10.87 9.72
C ASP A 107 -1.59 -11.02 8.73
N PRO A 108 -1.43 -10.62 7.46
CA PRO A 108 -2.53 -10.69 6.51
C PRO A 108 -2.90 -12.15 6.25
N PRO A 109 -4.20 -12.49 6.12
CA PRO A 109 -4.63 -13.88 5.93
C PRO A 109 -4.17 -14.45 4.58
N THR A 110 -3.95 -13.58 3.58
CA THR A 110 -3.52 -13.98 2.23
C THR A 110 -2.01 -14.09 2.15
N LEU A 111 -1.49 -15.30 1.90
CA LEU A 111 -0.05 -15.55 1.75
C LEU A 111 0.57 -14.74 0.60
N TYR A 112 -0.18 -14.51 -0.48
CA TYR A 112 0.29 -13.68 -1.58
C TYR A 112 0.72 -12.28 -1.13
N ILE A 113 -0.05 -11.62 -0.24
CA ILE A 113 0.30 -10.30 0.30
C ILE A 113 1.59 -10.37 1.13
N ARG A 114 1.81 -11.46 1.87
CA ARG A 114 3.06 -11.67 2.63
C ARG A 114 4.28 -11.81 1.72
N CYS A 115 4.13 -12.39 0.53
CA CYS A 115 5.22 -12.55 -0.44
C CYS A 115 5.41 -11.32 -1.32
N LEU A 116 4.35 -10.55 -1.56
CA LEU A 116 4.37 -9.34 -2.37
C LEU A 116 5.11 -8.19 -1.66
N THR A 117 4.96 -8.10 -0.35
CA THR A 117 5.47 -6.98 0.43
C THR A 117 6.97 -7.08 0.70
N SER A 118 7.60 -5.92 0.85
CA SER A 118 9.02 -5.79 1.12
C SER A 118 9.38 -6.26 2.54
N PRO A 119 10.67 -6.58 2.81
CA PRO A 119 11.15 -6.86 4.17
C PRO A 119 10.93 -5.71 5.17
N THR A 120 10.75 -4.48 4.67
CA THR A 120 10.54 -3.27 5.49
C THR A 120 9.08 -2.84 5.57
N CYS A 121 8.15 -3.68 5.09
CA CYS A 121 6.73 -3.36 5.10
C CYS A 121 6.23 -3.10 6.53
N ILE A 122 5.49 -2.01 6.67
CA ILE A 122 4.76 -1.68 7.88
C ILE A 122 3.43 -2.41 7.83
N MET A 123 3.28 -3.48 8.62
CA MET A 123 2.00 -4.16 8.84
C MET A 123 1.70 -4.22 10.33
N TYR A 124 1.01 -3.21 10.83
CA TYR A 124 0.69 -3.09 12.26
C TYR A 124 -0.77 -2.76 12.47
N LYS A 125 -1.36 -3.42 13.46
CA LYS A 125 -2.59 -3.00 14.11
C LYS A 125 -2.22 -2.11 15.29
N VAL A 126 -2.79 -0.92 15.35
CA VAL A 126 -2.69 -0.01 16.49
C VAL A 126 -4.06 0.13 17.15
N GLU A 127 -4.06 0.09 18.48
CA GLU A 127 -5.27 0.23 19.29
C GLU A 127 -5.17 1.48 20.16
N GLY A 128 -6.15 2.36 20.02
CA GLY A 128 -6.34 3.48 20.93
C GLY A 128 -7.22 3.09 22.11
N SER A 129 -7.15 3.86 23.18
CA SER A 129 -7.99 3.68 24.37
C SER A 129 -8.62 4.99 24.79
N SER A 130 -9.80 4.88 25.42
CA SER A 130 -10.49 6.01 26.06
C SER A 130 -10.17 6.13 27.55
N GLU A 131 -9.28 5.30 28.09
CA GLU A 131 -8.85 5.36 29.49
C GLU A 131 -7.91 6.55 29.75
N GLN A 132 -8.03 7.15 30.94
CA GLN A 132 -7.16 8.27 31.35
C GLN A 132 -5.68 7.86 31.35
N GLY A 133 -4.84 8.64 30.65
CA GLY A 133 -3.40 8.39 30.55
C GLY A 133 -2.99 7.43 29.45
N GLN A 134 -3.94 6.88 28.68
CA GLN A 134 -3.66 6.13 27.45
C GLN A 134 -3.91 6.99 26.21
N ASN A 135 -3.19 6.71 25.12
CA ASN A 135 -3.36 7.46 23.89
C ASN A 135 -4.67 7.05 23.19
N SER A 136 -5.46 8.05 22.82
CA SER A 136 -6.58 7.86 21.89
C SER A 136 -6.06 7.45 20.51
N LEU A 137 -6.95 6.87 19.68
CA LEU A 137 -6.57 6.48 18.33
C LEU A 137 -6.13 7.71 17.49
N ASP A 138 -6.81 8.85 17.67
CA ASP A 138 -6.47 10.09 16.97
C ASP A 138 -5.06 10.57 17.33
N GLN A 139 -4.67 10.51 18.61
CA GLN A 139 -3.31 10.83 19.04
C GLN A 139 -2.27 9.86 18.48
N ILE A 140 -2.59 8.58 18.35
CA ILE A 140 -1.70 7.60 17.71
C ILE A 140 -1.55 7.92 16.22
N ILE A 141 -2.65 8.27 15.56
CA ILE A 141 -2.65 8.64 14.14
C ILE A 141 -1.80 9.89 13.93
N GLU A 142 -1.97 10.92 14.74
CA GLU A 142 -1.26 12.19 14.61
C GLU A 142 0.25 12.04 14.91
N ASN A 143 0.60 11.35 16.00
CA ASN A 143 1.97 11.33 16.51
C ASN A 143 2.84 10.19 15.94
N SER A 144 2.23 9.12 15.42
CA SER A 144 2.97 7.92 15.02
C SER A 144 2.66 7.49 13.59
N VAL A 145 1.38 7.31 13.24
CA VAL A 145 1.00 6.80 11.91
C VAL A 145 1.25 7.85 10.83
N SER A 146 0.84 9.10 11.04
CA SER A 146 0.98 10.17 10.04
C SER A 146 2.44 10.50 9.73
N PRO A 147 3.36 10.61 10.71
CA PRO A 147 4.78 10.75 10.42
C PRO A 147 5.35 9.56 9.65
N ALA A 148 4.99 8.33 10.01
CA ALA A 148 5.46 7.13 9.30
C ALA A 148 4.99 7.10 7.85
N ALA A 149 3.70 7.36 7.62
CA ALA A 149 3.10 7.49 6.29
C ALA A 149 3.80 8.54 5.42
N LYS A 150 4.03 9.75 5.96
CA LYS A 150 4.77 10.81 5.26
C LYS A 150 6.21 10.39 4.96
N GLY A 151 6.87 9.72 5.90
CA GLY A 151 8.21 9.18 5.72
C GLY A 151 8.30 8.21 4.56
N VAL A 152 7.41 7.21 4.51
CA VAL A 152 7.36 6.21 3.42
C VAL A 152 7.07 6.87 2.08
N ILE A 153 6.09 7.79 2.01
CA ILE A 153 5.78 8.52 0.77
C ILE A 153 6.98 9.35 0.31
N ASN A 154 7.69 10.02 1.21
CA ASN A 154 8.89 10.77 0.85
C ASN A 154 9.96 9.85 0.28
N VAL A 155 10.22 8.69 0.90
CA VAL A 155 11.16 7.70 0.35
C VAL A 155 10.71 7.20 -1.01
N TRP A 156 9.41 6.99 -1.23
CA TRP A 156 8.88 6.61 -2.54
C TRP A 156 9.16 7.67 -3.60
N LEU A 157 8.87 8.94 -3.31
CA LEU A 157 9.15 10.04 -4.24
C LEU A 157 10.65 10.14 -4.54
N GLU A 158 11.51 10.03 -3.53
CA GLU A 158 12.96 9.99 -3.75
C GLU A 158 13.39 8.77 -4.57
N SER A 159 12.74 7.63 -4.36
CA SER A 159 12.99 6.41 -5.12
C SER A 159 12.65 6.60 -6.58
N VAL A 160 11.52 7.23 -6.90
CA VAL A 160 11.11 7.55 -8.27
C VAL A 160 12.09 8.53 -8.90
N PHE A 161 12.32 9.69 -8.28
CA PHE A 161 13.01 10.81 -8.92
C PHE A 161 14.54 10.75 -8.88
N LYS A 162 15.13 10.06 -7.90
CA LYS A 162 16.59 10.11 -7.67
C LYS A 162 17.25 8.73 -7.74
N LEU A 163 16.63 7.72 -7.12
CA LEU A 163 17.27 6.40 -6.97
C LEU A 163 16.96 5.46 -8.13
N GLY A 164 15.81 5.60 -8.77
CA GLY A 164 15.35 4.76 -9.87
C GLY A 164 16.31 4.75 -11.05
N LYS A 165 16.60 3.56 -11.56
CA LYS A 165 17.42 3.38 -12.76
C LYS A 165 16.51 3.16 -13.95
N LYS A 166 16.97 3.59 -15.13
CA LYS A 166 16.28 3.30 -16.38
C LYS A 166 16.27 1.78 -16.61
N VAL A 167 15.11 1.25 -16.96
CA VAL A 167 14.96 -0.17 -17.30
C VAL A 167 15.38 -0.36 -18.75
N HIS A 168 16.16 -1.41 -19.02
CA HIS A 168 16.54 -1.80 -20.37
C HIS A 168 15.54 -2.80 -20.94
N ASP A 169 15.41 -2.88 -22.27
CA ASP A 169 14.39 -3.68 -22.95
C ASP A 169 14.35 -5.15 -22.51
N ALA A 170 15.50 -5.75 -22.19
CA ALA A 170 15.60 -7.13 -21.71
C ALA A 170 14.98 -7.35 -20.32
N ASP A 171 15.00 -6.34 -19.45
CA ASP A 171 14.43 -6.40 -18.10
C ASP A 171 12.96 -5.94 -18.07
N ALA A 172 12.54 -5.19 -19.11
CA ALA A 172 11.21 -4.62 -19.20
C ALA A 172 10.10 -5.68 -19.24
N GLU A 173 10.33 -6.81 -19.91
CA GLU A 173 9.34 -7.91 -19.97
C GLU A 173 9.12 -8.57 -18.61
N ILE A 174 10.20 -8.81 -17.86
CA ILE A 174 10.13 -9.40 -16.50
C ILE A 174 9.40 -8.43 -15.56
N LEU A 175 9.77 -7.15 -15.61
CA LEU A 175 9.16 -6.09 -14.80
C LEU A 175 7.66 -5.96 -15.11
N LEU A 176 7.29 -5.96 -16.39
CA LEU A 176 5.89 -5.92 -16.84
C LEU A 176 5.11 -7.14 -16.36
N GLY A 177 5.73 -8.33 -16.40
CA GLY A 177 5.13 -9.56 -15.88
C GLY A 177 4.80 -9.44 -14.39
N LEU A 178 5.75 -8.97 -13.57
CA LEU A 178 5.54 -8.74 -12.14
C LEU A 178 4.47 -7.67 -11.89
N ASP A 179 4.56 -6.52 -12.55
CA ASP A 179 3.59 -5.43 -12.43
C ASP A 179 2.17 -5.89 -12.80
N THR A 180 2.04 -6.73 -13.84
CA THR A 180 0.75 -7.31 -14.25
C THR A 180 0.20 -8.24 -13.18
N VAL A 181 1.05 -9.06 -12.56
CA VAL A 181 0.64 -9.94 -11.45
C VAL A 181 0.19 -9.10 -10.25
N ILE A 182 0.91 -8.04 -9.89
CA ILE A 182 0.54 -7.11 -8.81
C ILE A 182 -0.84 -6.50 -9.09
N LYS A 183 -1.04 -5.94 -10.29
CA LYS A 183 -2.32 -5.34 -10.71
C LYS A 183 -3.45 -6.38 -10.65
N THR A 184 -3.24 -7.56 -11.20
CA THR A 184 -4.29 -8.57 -11.34
C THR A 184 -4.64 -9.20 -10.00
N LYS A 185 -3.64 -9.61 -9.21
CA LYS A 185 -3.86 -10.26 -7.92
C LYS A 185 -4.31 -9.27 -6.85
N GLY A 186 -3.84 -8.03 -6.86
CA GLY A 186 -4.38 -6.98 -5.98
C GLY A 186 -5.88 -6.79 -6.18
N VAL A 187 -6.34 -6.70 -7.44
CA VAL A 187 -7.77 -6.62 -7.77
C VAL A 187 -8.54 -7.86 -7.33
N GLU A 188 -8.01 -9.05 -7.57
CA GLU A 188 -8.69 -10.30 -7.21
C GLU A 188 -8.84 -10.50 -5.70
N VAL A 189 -7.79 -10.18 -4.94
CA VAL A 189 -7.74 -10.37 -3.49
C VAL A 189 -8.61 -9.32 -2.78
N ASP A 190 -8.49 -8.05 -3.13
CA ASP A 190 -9.18 -6.98 -2.41
C ASP A 190 -10.58 -6.69 -2.95
N LEU A 191 -10.74 -6.62 -4.28
CA LEU A 191 -12.02 -6.24 -4.89
C LEU A 191 -12.90 -7.46 -5.16
N SER A 192 -12.44 -8.44 -5.94
CA SER A 192 -13.32 -9.52 -6.41
C SER A 192 -13.85 -10.45 -5.31
N SER A 193 -13.09 -10.65 -4.23
CA SER A 193 -13.46 -11.58 -3.16
C SER A 193 -14.38 -10.95 -2.11
N ASN A 194 -14.21 -9.66 -1.82
CA ASN A 194 -14.97 -8.98 -0.77
C ASN A 194 -16.11 -8.12 -1.30
N MET A 195 -15.96 -7.49 -2.47
CA MET A 195 -16.97 -6.55 -3.01
C MET A 195 -18.34 -7.18 -3.28
N PRO A 196 -18.47 -8.41 -3.82
CA PRO A 196 -19.80 -9.00 -4.04
C PRO A 196 -20.60 -9.14 -2.75
N ARG A 197 -19.91 -9.49 -1.65
CA ARG A 197 -20.53 -9.60 -0.32
C ARG A 197 -20.95 -8.23 0.23
N LEU A 198 -20.20 -7.18 -0.06
CA LEU A 198 -20.43 -5.84 0.50
C LEU A 198 -21.41 -5.00 -0.33
N PHE A 199 -21.46 -5.20 -1.65
CA PHE A 199 -22.21 -4.34 -2.59
C PHE A 199 -23.09 -5.10 -3.58
N GLY A 200 -23.11 -6.43 -3.54
CA GLY A 200 -23.77 -7.26 -4.54
C GLY A 200 -22.92 -7.47 -5.79
N GLN A 201 -23.19 -8.57 -6.50
CA GLN A 201 -22.38 -9.03 -7.64
C GLN A 201 -22.33 -8.00 -8.78
N GLU A 202 -23.46 -7.35 -9.10
CA GLU A 202 -23.54 -6.41 -10.22
C GLU A 202 -22.60 -5.20 -10.03
N ILE A 203 -22.57 -4.62 -8.82
CA ILE A 203 -21.69 -3.48 -8.51
C ILE A 203 -20.23 -3.94 -8.50
N ALA A 204 -19.95 -5.11 -7.92
CA ALA A 204 -18.60 -5.68 -7.89
C ALA A 204 -18.04 -5.89 -9.30
N ASP A 205 -18.82 -6.49 -10.20
CA ASP A 205 -18.41 -6.75 -11.58
C ASP A 205 -18.13 -5.45 -12.35
N ARG A 206 -18.98 -4.44 -12.19
CA ARG A 206 -18.78 -3.12 -12.82
C ARG A 206 -17.50 -2.44 -12.35
N VAL A 207 -17.21 -2.51 -11.06
CA VAL A 207 -16.00 -1.93 -10.45
C VAL A 207 -14.74 -2.65 -10.94
N VAL A 208 -14.76 -3.99 -10.94
CA VAL A 208 -13.62 -4.79 -11.43
C VAL A 208 -13.35 -4.50 -12.91
N GLN A 209 -14.40 -4.36 -13.72
CA GLN A 209 -14.25 -4.00 -15.12
C GLN A 209 -13.71 -2.58 -15.33
N ALA A 210 -14.19 -1.58 -14.57
CA ALA A 210 -13.67 -0.22 -14.64
C ALA A 210 -12.18 -0.17 -14.27
N PHE A 211 -11.78 -0.84 -13.18
CA PHE A 211 -10.38 -0.95 -12.79
C PHE A 211 -9.52 -1.57 -13.91
N ARG A 212 -9.98 -2.65 -14.53
CA ARG A 212 -9.26 -3.30 -15.65
C ARG A 212 -9.12 -2.39 -16.86
N ARG A 213 -10.02 -1.42 -17.05
CA ARG A 213 -9.96 -0.42 -18.11
C ARG A 213 -9.17 0.85 -17.71
N GLY A 214 -8.78 0.98 -16.45
CA GLY A 214 -8.15 2.20 -15.92
C GLY A 214 -9.13 3.38 -15.77
N GLU A 215 -10.42 3.09 -15.54
CA GLU A 215 -11.54 4.04 -15.42
C GLU A 215 -11.97 4.30 -13.97
#